data_AF-A0A1D6JRK9-F1
#
_entry.id   AF-A0A1D6JRK9-F1
#
_cell.length_a   1.000
_cell.length_b   1.000
_cell.length_c   1.000
_cell.angle_alpha   90.00
_cell.angle_beta   90.00
_cell.angle_gamma   90.00
#
_symmetry.space_group_name_H-M   'P 1'
#
loop_
_entity.id
_entity.type
_entity.pdbx_description
1 polymer ?
#
loop_
_entity_poly.entity_id
_entity_poly.type
_entity_poly.pdbx_seq_one_letter_code
_entity_poly.pdbx_strand_id
1 'polypeptide(L)' 'MENAVVIHSIVGWKSSIGKWSRVQGEGDQNAKLGITILGEAVDVEDEVVIVNSIVLPNKTLNVSVQEEIIL' A
#
# COMPACT_ATOMS: atom_id res chain seq x y z
N MET A 1 13.47 14.27 -8.52
CA MET A 1 12.43 14.43 -7.48
C MET A 1 12.09 13.04 -7.01
N GLU A 2 12.07 12.81 -5.70
CA GLU A 2 11.85 11.51 -5.08
C GLU A 2 10.51 11.57 -4.34
N ASN A 3 9.41 11.35 -5.06
CA ASN A 3 8.06 11.52 -4.52
C ASN A 3 7.34 10.18 -4.48
N ALA A 4 6.43 10.01 -3.52
CA ALA A 4 5.48 8.90 -3.47
C ALA A 4 4.05 9.45 -3.49
N VAL A 5 3.09 8.61 -3.85
CA VAL A 5 1.66 8.95 -3.81
C VAL A 5 0.94 8.01 -2.85
N VAL A 6 0.19 8.60 -1.91
CA VAL A 6 -0.68 7.87 -0.99
C VAL A 6 -2.07 8.48 -1.06
N ILE A 7 -3.09 7.66 -1.40
CA ILE A 7 -4.47 8.13 -1.55
C ILE A 7 -5.46 7.03 -1.15
N HIS A 8 -6.57 7.37 -0.49
CA HIS A 8 -7.58 6.40 -0.02
C HIS A 8 -6.98 5.17 0.68
N SER A 9 -6.03 5.42 1.58
CA SER A 9 -5.22 4.36 2.20
C SER A 9 -5.08 4.56 3.71
N ILE A 10 -4.97 3.46 4.44
CA ILE A 10 -4.56 3.42 5.84
C ILE A 10 -3.12 2.90 5.88
N VAL A 11 -2.21 3.67 6.47
CA VAL A 11 -0.79 3.31 6.59
C VAL A 11 -0.47 3.04 8.07
N GLY A 12 -0.10 1.81 8.37
CA GLY A 12 0.31 1.41 9.72
C GLY A 12 1.62 2.07 10.16
N TRP A 13 1.75 2.26 11.46
CA TRP A 13 2.97 2.76 12.10
C TRP A 13 4.23 2.00 11.67
N LYS A 14 5.37 2.72 11.63
CA LYS A 14 6.70 2.22 11.19
C LYS A 14 6.77 1.74 9.73
N SER A 15 5.72 1.92 8.93
CA SER A 15 5.79 1.63 7.50
C SER A 15 6.64 2.64 6.76
N SER A 16 7.28 2.21 5.69
CA SER A 16 8.04 3.05 4.76
C SER A 16 7.46 2.94 3.35
N ILE A 17 7.50 4.05 2.60
CA ILE A 17 7.03 4.10 1.22
C ILE A 17 8.16 4.64 0.34
N GLY A 18 8.57 3.82 -0.61
CA GLY A 18 9.65 4.09 -1.54
C GLY A 18 9.38 5.24 -2.49
N LYS A 19 10.44 5.65 -3.15
CA LYS A 19 10.44 6.70 -4.17
C LYS A 19 9.73 6.20 -5.41
N TRP A 20 8.93 7.05 -6.03
CA TRP A 20 8.10 6.71 -7.18
C TRP A 20 7.05 5.62 -6.90
N SER A 21 6.88 5.24 -5.64
CA SER A 21 5.91 4.24 -5.22
C SER A 21 4.54 4.86 -5.05
N ARG A 22 3.51 4.03 -5.18
CA ARG A 22 2.11 4.45 -5.13
C ARG A 22 1.30 3.48 -4.28
N VAL A 23 0.62 4.00 -3.27
CA VAL A 23 -0.28 3.25 -2.39
C VAL A 23 -1.66 3.87 -2.54
N GLN A 24 -2.59 3.17 -3.16
CA GLN A 24 -3.90 3.74 -3.48
C GLN A 24 -5.07 2.78 -3.28
N GLY A 25 -6.22 3.34 -2.90
CA GLY A 25 -7.52 2.71 -3.08
C GLY A 25 -8.36 3.46 -4.12
N GLU A 26 -9.39 2.82 -4.65
CA GLU A 26 -10.37 3.45 -5.55
C GLU A 26 -11.24 4.50 -4.85
N GLY A 27 -11.33 4.46 -3.52
CA GLY A 27 -12.07 5.44 -2.73
C GLY A 27 -13.54 5.06 -2.50
N ASP A 28 -13.98 3.89 -2.94
CA ASP A 28 -15.28 3.33 -2.57
C ASP A 28 -15.19 2.59 -1.23
N GLN A 29 -15.52 3.28 -0.14
CA GLN A 29 -15.48 2.70 1.21
C GLN A 29 -16.46 1.54 1.42
N ASN A 30 -17.41 1.31 0.50
CA ASN A 30 -18.35 0.20 0.57
C ASN A 30 -17.84 -1.06 -0.14
N ALA A 31 -16.82 -0.94 -0.98
CA ALA A 31 -16.21 -2.07 -1.66
C ALA A 31 -15.28 -2.85 -0.70
N LYS A 32 -15.28 -4.18 -0.79
CA LYS A 32 -14.45 -5.08 0.02
C LYS A 32 -12.96 -4.71 0.00
N LEU A 33 -12.51 -4.14 -1.13
CA LEU A 33 -11.14 -3.69 -1.37
C LEU A 33 -11.12 -2.25 -1.93
N GLY A 34 -12.04 -1.37 -1.52
CA GLY A 34 -12.04 0.02 -2.03
C GLY A 34 -11.05 0.96 -1.34
N ILE A 35 -10.31 0.45 -0.35
CA ILE A 35 -9.19 1.12 0.31
C ILE A 35 -7.96 0.21 0.31
N THR A 36 -6.76 0.79 0.35
CA THR A 36 -5.53 0.04 0.62
C THR A 36 -5.15 0.16 2.09
N ILE A 37 -4.80 -0.96 2.72
CA ILE A 37 -4.38 -1.02 4.13
C ILE A 37 -2.98 -1.61 4.20
N LEU A 38 -2.04 -0.87 4.78
CA LEU A 38 -0.72 -1.38 5.16
C LEU A 38 -0.69 -1.60 6.68
N GLY A 39 -0.33 -2.81 7.12
CA GLY A 39 -0.14 -3.15 8.53
C GLY A 39 1.04 -2.42 9.18
N GLU A 40 1.36 -2.76 10.43
CA GLU A 40 2.58 -2.26 11.09
C GLU A 40 3.83 -2.68 10.33
N ALA A 41 4.81 -1.78 10.22
CA ALA A 41 6.14 -2.08 9.68
C ALA A 41 6.06 -2.75 8.30
N VAL A 42 5.28 -2.16 7.39
CA VAL A 42 5.27 -2.53 5.98
C VAL A 42 6.23 -1.64 5.21
N ASP A 43 7.17 -2.23 4.50
CA ASP A 43 8.12 -1.54 3.64
C ASP A 43 7.71 -1.70 2.18
N VAL A 44 7.34 -0.60 1.52
CA VAL A 44 7.09 -0.57 0.09
C VAL A 44 8.36 -0.07 -0.60
N GLU A 45 9.00 -0.90 -1.42
CA GLU A 45 10.22 -0.51 -2.13
C GLU A 45 9.95 0.56 -3.20
N ASP A 46 11.02 1.14 -3.73
CA ASP A 46 10.98 2.13 -4.81
C ASP A 46 10.26 1.55 -6.05
N GLU A 47 9.50 2.40 -6.75
CA GLU A 47 8.79 2.06 -8.00
C GLU A 47 7.69 0.99 -7.85
N VAL A 48 7.26 0.69 -6.62
CA VAL A 48 6.20 -0.30 -6.34
C VAL A 48 4.82 0.35 -6.27
N VAL A 49 3.82 -0.32 -6.86
CA VAL A 49 2.42 0.13 -6.89
C VAL A 49 1.51 -0.85 -6.15
N ILE A 50 0.77 -0.35 -5.17
CA ILE A 50 -0.17 -1.09 -4.33
C ILE A 50 -1.57 -0.51 -4.56
N VAL A 51 -2.50 -1.34 -5.02
CA VAL A 51 -3.87 -0.91 -5.36
C VAL A 51 -4.90 -1.81 -4.69
N ASN A 52 -5.87 -1.23 -3.98
CA ASN A 52 -7.01 -1.98 -3.43
C ASN A 52 -6.57 -3.24 -2.63
N SER A 53 -5.51 -3.15 -1.84
CA SER A 53 -4.89 -4.34 -1.21
C SER A 53 -4.79 -4.20 0.31
N ILE A 54 -4.79 -5.34 1.01
CA ILE A 54 -4.52 -5.40 2.45
C ILE A 54 -3.20 -6.12 2.66
N VAL A 55 -2.23 -5.43 3.26
CA VAL A 55 -0.91 -5.97 3.54
C VAL A 55 -0.77 -6.17 5.04
N LEU A 56 -0.53 -7.41 5.47
CA LEU A 56 -0.33 -7.73 6.88
C LEU A 56 0.97 -7.14 7.43
N PRO A 57 1.12 -7.03 8.77
CA PRO A 57 2.31 -6.48 9.39
C PRO A 57 3.63 -7.19 9.02
N ASN A 58 4.73 -6.45 9.12
CA ASN A 58 6.10 -6.92 8.92
C ASN A 58 6.33 -7.52 7.52
N LYS A 59 5.96 -6.76 6.50
CA LYS A 59 6.07 -7.17 5.09
C LYS A 59 6.90 -6.19 4.30
N THR A 60 7.70 -6.72 3.40
CA THR A 60 8.42 -5.93 2.41
C THR A 60 7.84 -6.25 1.03
N LEU A 61 7.39 -5.22 0.32
CA LEU A 61 6.80 -5.30 -1.01
C LEU A 61 7.81 -4.77 -2.01
N ASN A 62 8.37 -5.68 -2.80
CA ASN A 62 9.28 -5.40 -3.92
C ASN A 62 8.61 -5.65 -5.29
N VAL A 63 7.32 -5.99 -5.27
CA VAL A 63 6.50 -6.24 -6.46
C VAL A 63 5.17 -5.53 -6.26
N SER A 64 4.66 -4.95 -7.35
CA SER A 64 3.35 -4.31 -7.37
C SER A 64 2.24 -5.34 -7.19
N VAL A 65 1.24 -5.00 -6.37
CA VAL A 65 0.09 -5.88 -6.07
C VAL A 65 -1.21 -5.11 -6.21
N GLN A 66 -2.26 -5.81 -6.65
CA GLN A 66 -3.58 -5.23 -6.84
C GLN A 66 -4.67 -6.20 -6.40
N GLU A 67 -5.65 -5.70 -5.64
CA GLU A 67 -6.87 -6.44 -5.27
C GLU A 67 -6.62 -7.73 -4.49
N GLU A 68 -5.59 -7.73 -3.64
CA GLU A 68 -5.12 -8.92 -2.94
C GLU A 68 -4.90 -8.69 -1.44
N ILE A 69 -4.90 -9.80 -0.69
CA ILE A 69 -4.51 -9.82 0.72
C ILE A 69 -3.15 -10.50 0.82
N ILE A 70 -2.12 -9.73 1.21
CA ILE A 70 -0.76 -10.21 1.40
C ILE A 70 -0.57 -10.63 2.85
N LEU A 71 -0.41 -11.94 3.08
CA LEU A 71 -0.32 -12.58 4.40
C LEU A 71 1.09 -12.55 4.98
#